data_AF-A0A651FET6-F1
#
_entry.id   AF-A0A651FET6-F1
#
_cell.length_a   1.000
_cell.length_b   1.000
_cell.length_c   1.000
_cell.angle_alpha   90.00
_cell.angle_beta   90.00
_cell.angle_gamma   90.00
#
_symmetry.space_group_name_H-M   'P 1'
#
loop_
_entity.id
_entity.type
_entity.pdbx_description
1 polymer ?
#
loop_
_entity_poly.entity_id
_entity_poly.type
_entity_poly.pdbx_seq_one_letter_code
_entity_poly.pdbx_strand_id
1 'polypeptide(L)'
;MKMHRMNLKTVLSLCLCTALLLSGCQSTEGKERYRQAIESRQQITQENAAEAVELYERLYTRNAGDTEIAVKYAEALRKSGRPQQALTVLQPLADLQQNREPEMLLEYTAVNIALGRFMHAEHALSRFASLSEEQKKNHMPQALNLEGLILSAGGHHEEAEEKYRTALAEWSGDPSPVMNNLALCLAQQGAFDEAVELLREARLISPDGRMQQQNLILVEKLRAQAEGR
;
A
#
# COMPACT_ATOMS: atom_id res chain seq x y z
N MET A 1 -83.16 -2.98 -33.10
CA MET A 1 -83.06 -2.91 -31.62
C MET A 1 -82.14 -4.05 -31.18
N LYS A 2 -80.88 -3.83 -30.76
CA LYS A 2 -80.43 -3.45 -29.38
C LYS A 2 -81.13 -4.33 -28.32
N MET A 3 -80.49 -5.12 -27.47
CA MET A 3 -79.29 -4.94 -26.63
C MET A 3 -78.77 -6.32 -26.18
N HIS A 4 -77.47 -6.62 -26.34
CA HIS A 4 -76.40 -6.52 -25.34
C HIS A 4 -76.44 -7.56 -24.19
N ARG A 5 -75.66 -8.64 -24.41
CA ARG A 5 -75.14 -9.53 -23.37
C ARG A 5 -74.21 -8.72 -22.47
N MET A 6 -74.56 -8.61 -21.20
CA MET A 6 -73.73 -8.03 -20.16
C MET A 6 -73.42 -9.14 -19.14
N ASN A 7 -72.12 -9.35 -18.91
CA ASN A 7 -71.46 -9.77 -17.68
C ASN A 7 -70.43 -10.87 -17.91
N LEU A 8 -69.15 -10.49 -17.79
CA LEU A 8 -68.26 -10.93 -16.70
C LEU A 8 -66.85 -10.33 -16.93
N LYS A 9 -66.76 -9.01 -17.09
CA LYS A 9 -65.47 -8.29 -17.09
C LYS A 9 -65.39 -7.42 -15.85
N THR A 10 -65.31 -8.07 -14.69
CA THR A 10 -64.74 -7.53 -13.45
C THR A 10 -64.92 -8.58 -12.37
N VAL A 11 -63.84 -8.81 -11.61
CA VAL A 11 -63.73 -9.48 -10.30
C VAL A 11 -62.77 -10.68 -10.31
N LEU A 12 -61.65 -10.47 -9.60
CA LEU A 12 -60.67 -11.41 -9.03
C LEU A 12 -59.75 -12.15 -10.02
N SER A 13 -58.49 -11.73 -10.22
CA SER A 13 -57.35 -11.85 -9.29
C SER A 13 -57.05 -13.29 -8.89
N LEU A 14 -56.05 -13.92 -9.52
CA LEU A 14 -55.02 -14.72 -8.82
C LEU A 14 -53.90 -15.18 -9.75
N CYS A 15 -52.66 -14.93 -9.32
CA CYS A 15 -51.42 -15.64 -9.65
C CYS A 15 -50.90 -15.57 -11.09
N LEU A 16 -50.53 -14.36 -11.52
CA LEU A 16 -49.43 -14.20 -12.48
C LEU A 16 -48.13 -14.64 -11.76
N CYS A 17 -47.55 -15.77 -12.18
CA CYS A 17 -46.23 -16.21 -11.75
C CYS A 17 -45.18 -15.21 -12.23
N THR A 18 -44.94 -14.17 -11.45
CA THR A 18 -43.78 -13.31 -11.61
C THR A 18 -42.57 -14.02 -11.00
N ALA A 19 -41.90 -14.83 -11.82
CA ALA A 19 -40.50 -15.16 -11.62
C ALA A 19 -39.65 -13.89 -11.84
N LEU A 20 -39.73 -12.97 -10.89
CA LEU A 20 -38.90 -11.78 -10.80
C LEU A 20 -37.58 -12.17 -10.12
N LEU A 21 -36.55 -12.35 -10.95
CA LEU A 21 -35.18 -11.83 -10.75
C LEU A 21 -34.68 -11.81 -9.29
N LEU A 22 -34.20 -12.95 -8.79
CA LEU A 22 -33.34 -13.02 -7.60
C LEU A 22 -31.84 -12.96 -7.97
N SER A 23 -31.49 -12.08 -8.91
CA SER A 23 -30.10 -11.82 -9.29
C SER A 23 -29.89 -10.32 -9.34
N GLY A 24 -29.55 -9.70 -8.21
CA GLY A 24 -29.25 -8.27 -8.21
C GLY A 24 -29.10 -7.55 -6.87
N CYS A 25 -29.43 -8.17 -5.73
CA CYS A 25 -29.18 -7.57 -4.42
C CYS A 25 -27.92 -8.14 -3.78
N GLN A 26 -26.74 -7.87 -4.34
CA GLN A 26 -25.61 -7.55 -3.46
C GLN A 26 -25.98 -6.20 -2.83
N SER A 27 -26.53 -6.25 -1.61
CA SER A 27 -27.08 -5.07 -0.94
C SER A 27 -26.06 -3.94 -0.94
N THR A 28 -26.51 -2.72 -1.23
CA THR A 28 -25.76 -1.48 -1.05
C THR A 28 -25.08 -1.43 0.33
N GLU A 29 -25.70 -2.02 1.34
CA GLU A 29 -25.15 -2.23 2.68
C GLU A 29 -23.89 -3.11 2.73
N GLY A 30 -23.80 -4.15 1.89
CA GLY A 30 -22.60 -4.98 1.76
C GLY A 30 -21.43 -4.23 1.11
N LYS A 31 -21.71 -3.41 0.10
CA LYS A 31 -20.72 -2.52 -0.54
C LYS A 31 -20.25 -1.41 0.40
N GLU A 32 -21.17 -0.86 1.21
CA GLU A 32 -20.85 0.17 2.19
C GLU A 32 -20.00 -0.39 3.32
N ARG A 33 -20.32 -1.59 3.84
CA ARG A 33 -19.49 -2.28 4.83
C ARG A 33 -18.12 -2.68 4.29
N TYR A 34 -18.05 -3.05 3.01
CA TYR A 34 -16.80 -3.35 2.31
C TYR A 34 -15.93 -2.09 2.18
N ARG A 35 -16.53 -0.98 1.77
CA ARG A 35 -15.88 0.33 1.68
C ARG A 35 -15.40 0.82 3.04
N GLN A 36 -16.26 0.78 4.05
CA GLN A 36 -15.92 1.12 5.44
C GLN A 36 -14.81 0.22 6.00
N ALA A 37 -14.76 -1.06 5.64
CA ALA A 37 -13.67 -1.95 6.07
C ALA A 37 -12.32 -1.55 5.46
N ILE A 38 -12.29 -1.16 4.17
CA ILE A 38 -11.09 -0.64 3.51
C ILE A 38 -10.68 0.72 4.10
N GLU A 39 -11.64 1.63 4.30
CA GLU A 39 -11.43 2.97 4.85
C GLU A 39 -11.07 2.95 6.35
N SER A 40 -11.50 1.94 7.11
CA SER A 40 -11.25 1.85 8.57
C SER A 40 -9.78 1.68 8.95
N ARG A 41 -8.92 1.23 8.02
CA ARG A 41 -7.46 1.18 8.22
C ARG A 41 -6.76 2.11 7.24
N GLN A 42 -6.86 3.41 7.50
CA GLN A 42 -6.11 4.42 6.73
C GLN A 42 -4.59 4.18 6.74
N GLN A 43 -4.06 3.57 7.81
CA GLN A 43 -2.63 3.27 7.92
C GLN A 43 -2.39 1.88 8.52
N ILE A 44 -1.75 1.01 7.74
CA ILE A 44 -1.24 -0.27 8.22
C ILE A 44 0.12 -0.01 8.86
N THR A 45 0.27 -0.32 10.14
CA THR A 45 1.52 -0.22 10.90
C THR A 45 2.01 -1.61 11.26
N GLN A 46 3.25 -1.75 11.74
CA GLN A 46 3.78 -3.04 12.22
C GLN A 46 2.88 -3.68 13.30
N GLU A 47 2.29 -2.87 14.17
CA GLU A 47 1.43 -3.33 15.28
C GLU A 47 0.10 -3.90 14.81
N ASN A 48 -0.55 -3.20 13.88
CA ASN A 48 -1.87 -3.59 13.40
C ASN A 48 -1.80 -4.49 12.16
N ALA A 49 -0.60 -4.79 11.64
CA ALA A 49 -0.41 -5.56 10.42
C ALA A 49 -0.96 -6.99 10.51
N ALA A 50 -0.82 -7.65 11.66
CA ALA A 50 -1.33 -9.01 11.85
C ALA A 50 -2.86 -9.06 11.71
N GLU A 51 -3.55 -8.15 12.39
CA GLU A 51 -5.00 -8.01 12.33
C GLU A 51 -5.47 -7.50 10.95
N ALA A 52 -4.70 -6.61 10.32
CA ALA A 52 -4.96 -6.16 8.96
C ALA A 52 -4.88 -7.32 7.96
N VAL A 53 -3.95 -8.25 8.15
CA VAL A 53 -3.87 -9.46 7.31
C VAL A 53 -5.16 -10.29 7.42
N GLU A 54 -5.66 -10.57 8.62
CA GLU A 54 -6.91 -11.33 8.78
C GLU A 54 -8.12 -10.63 8.15
N LEU A 55 -8.16 -9.29 8.19
CA LEU A 55 -9.19 -8.52 7.53
C LEU A 55 -9.08 -8.63 6.00
N TYR A 56 -7.93 -8.29 5.43
CA TYR A 56 -7.75 -8.23 3.99
C TYR A 56 -7.70 -9.61 3.34
N GLU A 57 -7.27 -10.66 4.03
CA GLU A 57 -7.37 -12.05 3.57
C GLU A 57 -8.83 -12.45 3.34
N ARG A 58 -9.73 -12.13 4.29
CA ARG A 58 -11.16 -12.40 4.15
C ARG A 58 -11.79 -11.62 3.01
N LEU A 59 -11.38 -10.37 2.81
CA LEU A 59 -11.86 -9.53 1.72
C LEU A 59 -11.35 -10.05 0.36
N TYR A 60 -10.07 -10.41 0.28
CA TYR A 60 -9.43 -10.95 -0.92
C TYR A 60 -10.03 -12.29 -1.32
N THR A 61 -10.29 -13.19 -0.36
CA THR A 61 -10.92 -14.50 -0.63
C THR A 61 -12.31 -14.36 -1.25
N ARG A 62 -13.03 -13.27 -0.95
CA ARG A 62 -14.36 -12.98 -1.54
C ARG A 62 -14.26 -12.36 -2.93
N ASN A 63 -13.18 -11.65 -3.23
CA ASN A 63 -12.96 -10.99 -4.51
C ASN A 63 -11.46 -10.89 -4.85
N ALA A 64 -10.90 -11.98 -5.38
CA ALA A 64 -9.45 -12.07 -5.64
C ALA A 64 -8.97 -11.22 -6.84
N GLY A 65 -9.89 -10.62 -7.60
CA GLY A 65 -9.57 -9.76 -8.75
C GLY A 65 -9.51 -8.26 -8.42
N ASP A 66 -9.80 -7.87 -7.18
CA ASP A 66 -9.76 -6.47 -6.75
C ASP A 66 -8.32 -6.05 -6.45
N THR A 67 -7.75 -5.20 -7.31
CA THR A 67 -6.37 -4.70 -7.18
C THR A 67 -6.18 -3.95 -5.87
N GLU A 68 -7.13 -3.11 -5.46
CA GLU A 68 -7.03 -2.28 -4.26
C GLU A 68 -6.91 -3.16 -3.00
N ILE A 69 -7.75 -4.21 -2.90
CA ILE A 69 -7.64 -5.18 -1.82
C ILE A 69 -6.31 -5.92 -1.89
N ALA A 70 -5.93 -6.41 -3.06
CA ALA A 70 -4.70 -7.18 -3.21
C ALA A 70 -3.49 -6.37 -2.73
N VAL A 71 -3.45 -5.07 -3.04
CA VAL A 71 -2.44 -4.12 -2.57
C VAL A 71 -2.47 -3.97 -1.05
N LYS A 72 -3.64 -3.72 -0.45
CA LYS A 72 -3.76 -3.59 1.01
C LYS A 72 -3.42 -4.89 1.74
N TYR A 73 -3.79 -6.03 1.17
CA TYR A 73 -3.45 -7.34 1.71
C TYR A 73 -1.94 -7.59 1.66
N ALA A 74 -1.31 -7.31 0.52
CA ALA A 74 0.13 -7.44 0.34
C ALA A 74 0.91 -6.49 1.26
N GLU A 75 0.44 -5.25 1.42
CA GLU A 75 1.02 -4.28 2.36
C GLU A 75 0.98 -4.83 3.80
N ALA A 76 -0.15 -5.37 4.23
CA ALA A 76 -0.29 -5.99 5.55
C ALA A 76 0.62 -7.23 5.72
N LEU A 77 0.71 -8.08 4.69
CA LEU A 77 1.61 -9.23 4.68
C LEU A 77 3.07 -8.79 4.80
N ARG A 78 3.51 -7.81 4.00
CA ARG A 78 4.88 -7.28 4.04
C ARG A 78 5.20 -6.67 5.41
N LYS A 79 4.31 -5.81 5.93
CA LYS A 79 4.50 -5.15 7.24
C LYS A 79 4.44 -6.12 8.41
N SER A 80 3.78 -7.28 8.26
CA SER A 80 3.82 -8.37 9.26
C SER A 80 4.97 -9.36 9.07
N GLY A 81 5.96 -9.03 8.22
CA GLY A 81 7.14 -9.87 8.01
C GLY A 81 6.94 -11.06 7.08
N ARG A 82 5.90 -11.03 6.23
CA ARG A 82 5.54 -12.11 5.29
C ARG A 82 5.62 -11.65 3.82
N PRO A 83 6.76 -11.08 3.35
CA PRO A 83 6.86 -10.52 2.00
C PRO A 83 6.74 -11.58 0.89
N GLN A 84 7.07 -12.85 1.15
CA GLN A 84 6.90 -13.92 0.16
C GLN A 84 5.41 -14.21 -0.14
N GLN A 85 4.55 -14.12 0.87
CA GLN A 85 3.11 -14.22 0.69
C GLN A 85 2.57 -12.98 -0.02
N ALA A 86 3.04 -11.79 0.35
CA ALA A 86 2.68 -10.54 -0.33
C ALA A 86 2.99 -10.62 -1.84
N LEU A 87 4.15 -11.17 -2.19
CA LEU A 87 4.53 -11.40 -3.59
C LEU A 87 3.57 -12.35 -4.29
N THR A 88 3.14 -13.43 -3.63
CA THR A 88 2.20 -14.40 -4.21
C THR A 88 0.85 -13.75 -4.56
N VAL A 89 0.41 -12.79 -3.74
CA VAL A 89 -0.83 -12.03 -3.96
C VAL A 89 -0.68 -11.06 -5.15
N LEU A 90 0.44 -10.33 -5.25
CA LEU A 90 0.61 -9.29 -6.26
C LEU A 90 1.16 -9.77 -7.60
N GLN A 91 1.95 -10.86 -7.63
CA GLN A 91 2.60 -11.34 -8.85
C GLN A 91 1.61 -11.54 -10.02
N PRO A 92 0.45 -12.21 -9.84
CA PRO A 92 -0.49 -12.39 -10.94
C PRO A 92 -1.01 -11.06 -11.49
N LEU A 93 -1.20 -10.06 -10.62
CA LEU A 93 -1.65 -8.72 -11.03
C LEU A 93 -0.54 -7.93 -11.71
N ALA A 94 0.70 -8.08 -11.26
CA ALA A 94 1.87 -7.45 -11.87
C ALA A 94 2.16 -8.00 -13.26
N ASP A 95 1.91 -9.30 -13.49
CA ASP A 95 2.09 -9.97 -14.79
C ASP A 95 1.04 -9.53 -15.84
N LEU A 96 -0.11 -9.02 -15.39
CA LEU A 96 -1.08 -8.35 -16.26
C LEU A 96 -0.48 -7.00 -16.71
N GLN A 97 0.08 -6.95 -17.92
CA GLN A 97 0.71 -5.73 -18.45
C GLN A 97 -0.22 -4.51 -18.48
N GLN A 98 -1.54 -4.72 -18.52
CA GLN A 98 -2.53 -3.65 -18.50
C GLN A 98 -2.72 -3.03 -17.11
N ASN A 99 -2.32 -3.72 -16.03
CA ASN A 99 -2.41 -3.17 -14.69
C ASN A 99 -1.32 -2.11 -14.49
N ARG A 100 -1.79 -0.86 -14.39
CA ARG A 100 -0.98 0.36 -14.32
C ARG A 100 -1.41 1.25 -13.15
N GLU A 101 -2.00 0.65 -12.13
CA GLU A 101 -2.35 1.34 -10.90
C GLU A 101 -1.06 1.71 -10.14
N PRO A 102 -0.82 3.00 -9.84
CA PRO A 102 0.37 3.48 -9.15
C PRO A 102 0.66 2.71 -7.86
N GLU A 103 -0.35 2.55 -7.02
CA GLU A 103 -0.28 1.90 -5.70
C GLU A 103 0.13 0.44 -5.81
N MET A 104 -0.37 -0.27 -6.84
CA MET A 104 0.02 -1.65 -7.11
C MET A 104 1.49 -1.75 -7.47
N LEU A 105 1.96 -0.89 -8.39
CA LEU A 105 3.37 -0.89 -8.80
C LEU A 105 4.30 -0.55 -7.64
N LEU A 106 3.93 0.42 -6.80
CA LEU A 106 4.73 0.82 -5.64
C LEU A 106 4.76 -0.25 -4.55
N GLU A 107 3.63 -0.88 -4.22
CA GLU A 107 3.63 -1.95 -3.22
C GLU A 107 4.34 -3.21 -3.76
N TYR A 108 4.17 -3.56 -5.04
CA TYR A 108 4.93 -4.64 -5.67
C TYR A 108 6.45 -4.33 -5.68
N THR A 109 6.85 -3.07 -5.89
CA THR A 109 8.24 -2.61 -5.72
C THR A 109 8.72 -2.83 -4.28
N ALA A 110 7.95 -2.36 -3.29
CA ALA A 110 8.30 -2.49 -1.88
C ALA A 110 8.45 -3.96 -1.44
N VAL A 111 7.58 -4.85 -1.94
CA VAL A 111 7.66 -6.30 -1.72
C VAL A 111 8.94 -6.88 -2.32
N ASN A 112 9.31 -6.49 -3.54
CA ASN A 112 10.54 -6.97 -4.17
C ASN A 112 11.80 -6.45 -3.46
N ILE A 113 11.82 -5.21 -2.98
CA ILE A 113 12.89 -4.67 -2.13
C ILE A 113 13.01 -5.50 -0.84
N ALA A 114 11.89 -5.79 -0.16
CA ALA A 114 11.88 -6.59 1.06
C ALA A 114 12.39 -8.03 0.86
N LEU A 115 12.34 -8.55 -0.37
CA LEU A 115 12.88 -9.86 -0.76
C LEU A 115 14.29 -9.78 -1.37
N GLY A 116 14.90 -8.59 -1.46
CA GLY A 116 16.19 -8.40 -2.12
C GLY A 116 16.17 -8.58 -3.64
N ARG A 117 14.98 -8.58 -4.27
CA ARG A 117 14.80 -8.73 -5.72
C ARG A 117 14.91 -7.38 -6.44
N PHE A 118 16.05 -6.70 -6.30
CA PHE A 118 16.24 -5.32 -6.77
C PHE A 118 15.98 -5.13 -8.27
N MET A 119 16.41 -6.07 -9.13
CA MET A 119 16.09 -6.04 -10.57
C MET A 119 14.57 -5.98 -10.86
N HIS A 120 13.75 -6.68 -10.06
CA HIS A 120 12.30 -6.67 -10.24
C HIS A 120 11.67 -5.39 -9.69
N ALA A 121 12.22 -4.86 -8.59
CA ALA A 121 11.81 -3.58 -8.02
C ALA A 121 12.09 -2.42 -9.00
N GLU A 122 13.28 -2.38 -9.60
CA GLU A 122 13.65 -1.40 -10.64
C GLU A 122 12.73 -1.46 -11.84
N HIS A 123 12.42 -2.67 -12.34
CA HIS A 123 11.48 -2.84 -13.44
C HIS A 123 10.07 -2.33 -13.10
N ALA A 124 9.60 -2.55 -11.87
CA ALA A 124 8.32 -2.03 -11.40
C ALA A 124 8.29 -0.50 -11.27
N LEU A 125 9.38 0.11 -10.77
CA LEU A 125 9.53 1.58 -10.75
C LEU A 125 9.62 2.18 -12.16
N SER A 126 10.28 1.50 -13.11
CA SER A 126 10.31 1.92 -14.50
C SER A 126 8.89 1.96 -15.11
N ARG A 127 8.06 0.96 -14.80
CA ARG A 127 6.64 0.97 -15.17
C ARG A 127 5.90 2.14 -14.52
N PHE A 128 6.15 2.43 -13.24
CA PHE A 128 5.56 3.59 -12.55
C PHE A 128 5.97 4.90 -13.23
N ALA A 129 7.25 5.06 -13.59
CA ALA A 129 7.76 6.25 -14.26
C ALA A 129 7.12 6.49 -15.64
N SER A 130 6.71 5.42 -16.33
CA SER A 130 5.99 5.46 -17.62
C SER A 130 4.52 5.86 -17.51
N LEU A 131 3.97 5.99 -16.30
CA LEU A 131 2.60 6.47 -16.10
C LEU A 131 2.48 7.95 -16.47
N SER A 132 1.25 8.39 -16.76
CA SER A 132 0.95 9.81 -16.97
C SER A 132 1.22 10.63 -15.71
N GLU A 133 1.51 11.93 -15.87
CA GLU A 133 1.78 12.82 -14.73
C GLU A 133 0.62 12.85 -13.72
N GLU A 134 -0.62 12.79 -14.19
CA GLU A 134 -1.81 12.78 -13.33
C GLU A 134 -1.83 11.57 -12.40
N GLN A 135 -1.43 10.39 -12.91
CA GLN A 135 -1.37 9.17 -12.10
C GLN A 135 -0.23 9.19 -11.08
N LYS A 136 0.90 9.83 -11.45
CA LYS A 136 2.11 9.90 -10.59
C LYS A 136 2.00 10.96 -9.50
N LYS A 137 1.21 12.02 -9.73
CA LYS A 137 1.19 13.25 -8.91
C LYS A 137 1.14 13.00 -7.40
N ASN A 138 0.26 12.11 -6.94
CA ASN A 138 0.05 11.84 -5.50
C ASN A 138 0.95 10.71 -4.94
N HIS A 139 1.79 10.13 -5.80
CA HIS A 139 2.57 8.92 -5.53
C HIS A 139 4.09 9.12 -5.71
N MET A 140 4.49 10.29 -6.22
CA MET A 140 5.88 10.61 -6.50
C MET A 140 6.77 10.53 -5.25
N PRO A 141 6.38 11.07 -4.08
CA PRO A 141 7.19 10.94 -2.87
C PRO A 141 7.48 9.49 -2.48
N GLN A 142 6.48 8.61 -2.58
CA GLN A 142 6.61 7.18 -2.27
C GLN A 142 7.52 6.48 -3.27
N ALA A 143 7.42 6.81 -4.56
CA ALA A 143 8.30 6.30 -5.60
C ALA A 143 9.75 6.71 -5.38
N LEU A 144 10.00 7.98 -5.06
CA LEU A 144 11.34 8.51 -4.74
C LEU A 144 11.94 7.82 -3.51
N ASN A 145 11.15 7.59 -2.46
CA ASN A 145 11.61 6.84 -1.29
C ASN A 145 11.99 5.38 -1.65
N LEU A 146 11.23 4.72 -2.52
CA LEU A 146 11.56 3.35 -2.98
C LEU A 146 12.80 3.33 -3.90
N GLU A 147 12.98 4.34 -4.74
CA GLU A 147 14.18 4.52 -5.56
C GLU A 147 15.42 4.73 -4.66
N GLY A 148 15.31 5.58 -3.63
CA GLY A 148 16.36 5.78 -2.63
C GLY A 148 16.74 4.49 -1.90
N LEU A 149 15.78 3.62 -1.61
CA LEU A 149 16.06 2.30 -0.99
C LEU A 149 16.87 1.40 -1.92
N ILE A 150 16.56 1.38 -3.22
CA ILE A 150 17.30 0.60 -4.22
C ILE A 150 18.72 1.16 -4.38
N LEU A 151 18.86 2.48 -4.53
CA LEU A 151 20.16 3.16 -4.65
C LEU A 151 21.05 2.90 -3.43
N SER A 152 20.48 3.05 -2.23
CA SER A 152 21.19 2.82 -0.97
C SER A 152 21.64 1.36 -0.83
N ALA A 153 20.80 0.39 -1.23
CA ALA A 153 21.19 -1.02 -1.27
C ALA A 153 22.30 -1.32 -2.29
N GLY A 154 22.38 -0.53 -3.37
CA GLY A 154 23.44 -0.58 -4.36
C GLY A 154 24.72 0.20 -3.99
N GLY A 155 24.75 0.87 -2.82
CA GLY A 155 25.89 1.67 -2.37
C GLY A 155 25.95 3.11 -2.92
N HIS A 156 24.94 3.54 -3.68
CA HIS A 156 24.85 4.89 -4.25
C HIS A 156 24.21 5.84 -3.23
N HIS A 157 24.90 6.07 -2.10
CA HIS A 157 24.33 6.76 -0.94
C HIS A 157 24.02 8.25 -1.18
N GLU A 158 24.85 8.93 -1.97
CA GLU A 158 24.67 10.36 -2.31
C GLU A 158 23.41 10.55 -3.16
N GLU A 159 23.23 9.72 -4.19
CA GLU A 159 22.01 9.72 -5.03
C GLU A 159 20.78 9.33 -4.21
N ALA A 160 20.90 8.32 -3.33
CA ALA A 160 19.82 7.90 -2.45
C ALA A 160 19.38 9.02 -1.51
N GLU A 161 20.34 9.77 -0.94
CA GLU A 161 20.06 10.93 -0.10
C GLU A 161 19.24 11.99 -0.85
N GLU A 162 19.62 12.33 -2.09
CA GLU A 162 18.86 13.26 -2.93
C GLU A 162 17.41 12.80 -3.05
N LYS A 163 17.19 11.52 -3.40
CA LYS A 163 15.84 10.96 -3.53
C LYS A 163 15.04 11.04 -2.24
N TYR A 164 15.64 10.71 -1.10
CA TYR A 164 14.94 10.79 0.18
C TYR A 164 14.60 12.23 0.57
N ARG A 165 15.50 13.19 0.36
CA ARG A 165 15.24 14.61 0.67
C ARG A 165 14.13 15.16 -0.23
N THR A 166 14.14 14.85 -1.52
CA THR A 166 13.04 15.24 -2.43
C THR A 166 11.73 14.57 -2.03
N ALA A 167 11.75 13.28 -1.68
CA ALA A 167 10.57 12.58 -1.19
C ALA A 167 10.01 13.24 0.07
N LEU A 168 10.87 13.59 1.02
CA LEU A 168 10.48 14.20 2.29
C LEU A 168 9.85 15.58 2.12
N ALA A 169 10.36 16.39 1.19
CA ALA A 169 9.85 17.74 0.92
C ALA A 169 8.39 17.75 0.43
N GLU A 170 8.00 16.71 -0.31
CA GLU A 170 6.67 16.58 -0.92
C GLU A 170 5.79 15.54 -0.19
N TRP A 171 6.26 14.99 0.94
CA TRP A 171 5.57 13.89 1.61
C TRP A 171 4.25 14.33 2.22
N SER A 172 3.21 13.51 2.04
CA SER A 172 1.90 13.68 2.67
C SER A 172 1.63 12.56 3.66
N GLY A 173 1.17 12.89 4.86
CA GLY A 173 0.94 11.93 5.95
C GLY A 173 2.13 11.84 6.91
N ASP A 174 2.40 10.65 7.44
CA ASP A 174 3.52 10.39 8.37
C ASP A 174 4.84 10.22 7.60
N PRO A 175 5.81 11.15 7.72
CA PRO A 175 7.10 11.07 7.04
C PRO A 175 8.14 10.24 7.81
N SER A 176 7.83 9.74 9.00
CA SER A 176 8.77 9.00 9.85
C SER A 176 9.45 7.80 9.16
N PRO A 177 8.84 7.07 8.20
CA PRO A 177 9.55 6.03 7.46
C PRO A 177 10.63 6.58 6.50
N VAL A 178 10.37 7.71 5.84
CA VAL A 178 11.35 8.34 4.92
C VAL A 178 12.50 8.95 5.70
N MET A 179 12.19 9.64 6.80
CA MET A 179 13.21 10.20 7.70
C MET A 179 14.12 9.09 8.25
N ASN A 180 13.55 7.95 8.62
CA ASN A 180 14.32 6.79 9.06
C ASN A 180 15.28 6.28 7.96
N ASN A 181 14.81 6.17 6.72
CA ASN A 181 15.64 5.72 5.60
C ASN A 181 16.76 6.71 5.27
N LEU A 182 16.45 8.01 5.26
CA LEU A 182 17.44 9.07 5.08
C LEU A 182 18.49 9.04 6.18
N ALA A 183 18.10 8.86 7.44
CA ALA A 183 19.04 8.79 8.56
C ALA A 183 19.99 7.59 8.45
N LEU A 184 19.49 6.41 8.06
CA LEU A 184 20.33 5.26 7.81
C LEU A 184 21.29 5.52 6.63
N CYS A 185 20.82 6.21 5.58
CA CYS A 185 21.66 6.62 4.45
C CYS A 185 22.79 7.58 4.87
N LEU A 186 22.46 8.59 5.67
CA LEU A 186 23.43 9.54 6.25
C LEU A 186 24.46 8.83 7.13
N ALA A 187 24.03 7.86 7.93
CA ALA A 187 24.94 7.07 8.75
C ALA A 187 25.92 6.22 7.92
N GLN A 188 25.50 5.67 6.77
CA GLN A 188 26.42 4.97 5.85
C GLN A 188 27.47 5.90 5.25
N GLN A 189 27.14 7.18 5.10
CA GLN A 189 28.06 8.24 4.65
C GLN A 189 28.92 8.82 5.79
N GLY A 190 28.72 8.37 7.04
CA GLY A 190 29.43 8.88 8.21
C GLY A 190 28.88 10.20 8.77
N ALA A 191 27.76 10.71 8.22
CA ALA A 191 27.06 11.90 8.73
C ALA A 191 26.22 11.56 9.98
N PHE A 192 26.88 11.09 11.03
CA PHE A 192 26.24 10.54 12.22
C PHE A 192 25.42 11.56 13.03
N ASP A 193 25.88 12.81 13.12
CA ASP A 193 25.16 13.86 13.86
C ASP A 193 23.79 14.13 13.25
N GLU A 194 23.72 14.33 11.94
CA GLU A 194 22.46 14.56 11.23
C GLU A 194 21.55 13.31 11.28
N ALA A 195 22.12 12.11 11.11
CA ALA A 195 21.37 10.87 11.22
C ALA A 195 20.69 10.70 12.59
N VAL A 196 21.40 11.02 13.69
CA VAL A 196 20.88 10.92 15.05
C VAL A 196 19.74 11.90 15.28
N GLU A 197 19.91 13.17 14.89
CA GLU A 197 18.85 14.17 15.05
C GLU A 197 17.61 13.80 14.24
N LEU A 198 17.79 13.35 13.00
CA LEU A 198 16.69 12.95 12.15
C LEU A 198 15.92 11.73 12.71
N LEU A 199 16.62 10.75 13.31
CA LEU A 199 15.97 9.61 13.98
C LEU A 199 15.22 10.03 15.25
N ARG A 200 15.72 11.02 16.00
CA ARG A 200 15.03 11.58 17.16
C ARG A 200 13.73 12.26 16.74
N GLU A 201 13.77 13.09 15.71
CA GLU A 201 12.58 13.75 15.15
C GLU A 201 11.58 12.73 14.61
N ALA A 202 12.03 11.78 13.80
CA ALA A 202 11.19 10.73 13.24
C ALA A 202 10.49 9.90 14.32
N ARG A 203 11.18 9.62 15.43
CA ARG A 203 10.61 8.90 16.58
C ARG A 203 9.50 9.70 17.28
N LEU A 204 9.61 11.02 17.35
CA LEU A 204 8.62 11.87 18.03
C LEU A 204 7.27 11.93 17.28
N ILE A 205 7.31 11.82 15.96
CA ILE A 205 6.12 11.90 15.11
C ILE A 205 5.58 10.52 14.68
N SER A 206 6.39 9.47 14.81
CA SER A 206 5.98 8.10 14.48
C SER A 206 4.94 7.61 15.49
N PRO A 207 3.85 6.95 15.04
CA PRO A 207 2.86 6.34 15.93
C PRO A 207 3.42 5.29 16.91
N ASP A 208 4.53 4.63 16.54
CA ASP A 208 5.16 3.56 17.33
C ASP A 208 6.60 3.94 17.77
N GLY A 209 7.39 4.55 16.89
CA GLY A 209 8.74 5.03 17.19
C GLY A 209 9.78 3.93 17.50
N ARG A 210 9.39 2.66 17.68
CA ARG A 210 10.29 1.55 18.00
C ARG A 210 11.36 1.32 16.93
N MET A 211 10.99 1.37 15.66
CA MET A 211 11.93 1.20 14.54
C MET A 211 13.00 2.28 14.56
N GLN A 212 12.58 3.55 14.70
CA GLN A 212 13.48 4.69 14.78
C GLN A 212 14.38 4.59 16.02
N GLN A 213 13.86 4.12 17.16
CA GLN A 213 14.67 3.88 18.36
C GLN A 213 15.74 2.81 18.15
N GLN A 214 15.40 1.70 17.48
CA GLN A 214 16.36 0.64 17.17
C GLN A 214 17.47 1.16 16.26
N ASN A 215 17.10 1.91 15.21
CA ASN A 215 18.06 2.52 14.29
C ASN A 215 18.90 3.60 14.96
N LEU A 216 18.34 4.38 15.89
CA LEU A 216 19.10 5.35 16.68
C LEU A 216 20.20 4.68 17.50
N ILE A 217 19.87 3.58 18.20
CA ILE A 217 20.87 2.79 18.95
C ILE A 217 21.95 2.23 18.01
N LEU A 218 21.57 1.78 16.81
CA LEU A 218 22.54 1.29 15.83
C LEU A 218 23.48 2.40 15.35
N VAL A 219 22.93 3.56 14.98
CA VAL A 219 23.70 4.70 14.49
C VAL A 219 24.63 5.25 15.57
N GLU A 220 24.17 5.38 16.82
CA GLU A 220 25.02 5.81 17.94
C GLU A 220 26.18 4.83 18.19
N LYS A 221 25.96 3.52 18.05
CA LYS A 221 27.04 2.53 18.14
C LYS A 221 28.06 2.67 17.00
N LEU A 222 27.59 2.88 15.76
CA LEU A 222 28.48 3.08 14.60
C LEU A 222 29.32 4.36 14.76
N ARG A 223 28.71 5.44 15.24
CA ARG A 223 29.38 6.70 15.56
C ARG A 223 30.52 6.50 16.56
N ALA A 224 30.23 5.88 17.71
CA ALA A 224 31.24 5.64 18.74
C ALA A 224 32.41 4.77 18.24
N GLN A 225 32.15 3.82 17.34
CA GLN A 225 33.18 3.00 16.71
C GLN A 225 34.05 3.80 15.73
N ALA A 226 33.48 4.79 15.03
CA ALA A 226 34.22 5.64 14.12
C ALA A 226 35.08 6.67 14.87
N GLU A 227 34.59 7.22 15.98
CA GLU A 227 35.30 8.20 16.82
C GLU A 227 36.43 7.56 17.66
N GLY A 228 36.35 6.25 17.92
CA GLY A 228 37.36 5.49 18.66
C GLY A 228 38.49 4.89 17.81
N ARG A 229 38.54 5.16 16.50
CA ARG A 229 39.60 4.73 15.57
C ARG A 229 40.57 5.87 15.27
#